data_AF-A0A6J6IY40-F1
#
_entry.id   AF-A0A6J6IY40-F1
#
_cell.length_a   1.000
_cell.length_b   1.000
_cell.length_c   1.000
_cell.angle_alpha   90.00
_cell.angle_beta   90.00
_cell.angle_gamma   90.00
#
_symmetry.space_group_name_H-M   'P 1'
#
loop_
_entity.id
_entity.type
_entity.pdbx_description
1 polymer ?
#
loop_
_entity_poly.entity_id
_entity_poly.type
_entity_poly.pdbx_seq_one_letter_code
_entity_poly.pdbx_strand_id
1 'polypeptide(L)'
;MSANLAVLELSALLRSGATNQAAIKAFQVDLLSEFQKKQFQFIWDVSRDSGGNLALALDRLAQVFDSQHKQSAELKVAFASPRASANLILMLPLLAVIFAELLGLPTISSAFETSLGAMAVGIGLILLIIARVISLRMLDKAKPREADPGAFLDAVVIGLSAGLSPKASSTLAQNKSALNFEEKVSGEQLSQLQDAVSVSEQSGIALSGILSARADALRHRLWNRRRQDLAKLSISLLLPLGLAALPAFVFLAVVPLGIGLFRAV
;
A
#
# COMPACT_ATOMS: atom_id res chain seq x y z
N MET A 1 4.42 8.18 18.61
CA MET A 1 5.19 6.93 18.81
C MET A 1 4.84 5.98 17.67
N SER A 2 5.82 5.34 17.01
CA SER A 2 5.58 4.47 15.85
C SER A 2 5.33 3.00 16.27
N ALA A 3 4.64 2.23 15.43
CA ALA A 3 4.30 0.83 15.73
C ALA A 3 5.52 -0.06 16.04
N ASN A 4 6.64 0.15 15.34
CA ASN A 4 7.90 -0.56 15.64
C ASN A 4 8.43 -0.23 17.03
N LEU A 5 8.35 1.04 17.47
CA LEU A 5 8.84 1.45 18.79
C LEU A 5 8.01 0.82 19.90
N ALA A 6 6.69 0.76 19.74
CA ALA A 6 5.78 0.12 20.69
C ALA A 6 6.11 -1.38 20.86
N VAL A 7 6.40 -2.09 19.77
CA VAL A 7 6.78 -3.51 19.81
C VAL A 7 8.18 -3.71 20.39
N LEU A 8 9.13 -2.81 20.09
CA LEU A 8 10.48 -2.86 20.69
C LEU A 8 10.46 -2.62 22.20
N GLU A 9 9.66 -1.66 22.67
CA GLU A 9 9.50 -1.39 24.10
C GLU A 9 8.92 -2.62 24.81
N LEU A 10 7.91 -3.26 24.21
CA LEU A 10 7.35 -4.51 24.72
C LEU A 10 8.40 -5.64 24.75
N SER A 11 9.20 -5.81 23.69
CA SER A 11 10.32 -6.76 23.65
C SER A 11 11.34 -6.49 24.76
N ALA A 12 11.69 -5.22 24.99
CA ALA A 12 12.64 -4.81 26.02
C ALA A 12 12.12 -5.11 27.44
N LEU A 13 10.84 -4.84 27.71
CA LEU A 13 10.19 -5.16 28.98
C LEU A 13 10.20 -6.68 29.25
N LEU A 14 9.94 -7.50 28.23
CA LEU A 14 9.98 -8.96 28.38
C LEU A 14 11.41 -9.45 28.66
N ARG A 15 12.44 -8.85 28.05
CA ARG A 15 13.86 -9.17 28.35
C ARG A 15 14.28 -8.76 29.74
N SER A 16 13.73 -7.67 30.28
CA SER A 16 13.99 -7.26 31.66
C SER A 16 13.28 -8.13 32.70
N GLY A 17 12.56 -9.18 32.28
CA GLY A 17 11.87 -10.12 33.17
C GLY A 17 10.47 -9.67 33.60
N ALA A 18 9.88 -8.66 32.94
CA ALA A 18 8.50 -8.27 33.22
C ALA A 18 7.54 -9.42 32.88
N THR A 19 6.49 -9.60 33.67
CA THR A 19 5.45 -10.59 33.37
C THR A 19 4.67 -10.19 32.12
N ASN A 20 4.16 -11.18 31.38
CA ASN A 20 3.37 -10.94 30.17
C ASN A 20 2.19 -9.97 30.41
N GLN A 21 1.55 -10.05 31.58
CA GLN A 21 0.45 -9.16 31.95
C GLN A 21 0.90 -7.71 32.18
N ALA A 22 2.04 -7.51 32.84
CA ALA A 22 2.61 -6.17 33.03
C ALA A 22 3.06 -5.56 31.70
N ALA A 23 3.69 -6.38 30.85
CA ALA A 23 4.16 -5.99 29.53
C ALA A 23 3.00 -5.59 28.61
N ILE A 24 1.89 -6.35 28.60
CA ILE A 24 0.68 -6.02 27.83
C ILE A 24 0.02 -4.73 28.35
N LYS A 25 -0.01 -4.49 29.66
CA LYS A 25 -0.60 -3.25 30.21
C LYS A 25 0.19 -2.00 29.80
N ALA A 26 1.50 -2.11 29.63
CA ALA A 26 2.35 -1.04 29.13
C ALA A 26 2.26 -0.88 27.59
N PHE A 27 1.78 -1.91 26.88
CA PHE A 27 1.71 -1.92 25.43
C PHE A 27 0.55 -1.10 24.89
N GLN A 28 0.89 -0.02 24.17
CA GLN A 28 -0.09 0.87 23.53
C GLN A 28 -0.57 0.28 22.20
N VAL A 29 -1.55 -0.61 22.27
CA VAL A 29 -2.15 -1.30 21.10
C VAL A 29 -2.75 -0.33 20.08
N ASP A 30 -3.20 0.85 20.53
CA ASP A 30 -3.85 1.86 19.70
C ASP A 30 -2.93 2.47 18.62
N LEU A 31 -1.62 2.30 18.76
CA LEU A 31 -0.63 2.76 17.78
C LEU A 31 -0.54 1.84 16.55
N LEU A 32 -1.07 0.62 16.62
CA LEU A 32 -1.00 -0.36 15.54
C LEU A 32 -2.19 -0.21 14.60
N SER A 33 -1.94 -0.29 13.29
CA SER A 33 -3.02 -0.49 12.32
C SER A 33 -3.69 -1.85 12.51
N GLU A 34 -4.93 -2.02 12.04
CA GLU A 34 -5.67 -3.29 12.14
C GLU A 34 -4.87 -4.49 11.61
N PHE A 35 -4.13 -4.30 10.50
CA PHE A 35 -3.24 -5.33 9.96
C PHE A 35 -2.08 -5.66 10.92
N GLN A 36 -1.43 -4.64 11.48
CA GLN A 36 -0.33 -4.83 12.44
C GLN A 36 -0.81 -5.50 13.73
N LYS A 37 -2.04 -5.20 14.19
CA LYS A 37 -2.66 -5.89 15.33
C LYS A 37 -2.82 -7.38 15.07
N LYS A 38 -3.39 -7.75 13.91
CA LYS A 38 -3.51 -9.16 13.48
C LYS A 38 -2.15 -9.85 13.39
N GLN A 39 -1.15 -9.18 12.81
CA GLN A 39 0.21 -9.73 12.69
C GLN A 39 0.90 -9.89 14.04
N PHE A 40 0.74 -8.92 14.95
CA PHE A 40 1.23 -9.02 16.32
C PHE A 40 0.59 -10.18 17.07
N GLN A 41 -0.74 -10.30 17.03
CA GLN A 41 -1.48 -11.39 17.70
C GLN A 41 -1.07 -12.75 17.16
N PHE A 42 -0.89 -12.87 15.84
CA PHE A 42 -0.39 -14.09 15.21
C PHE A 42 0.98 -14.51 15.75
N ILE A 43 1.96 -13.60 15.75
CA ILE A 43 3.32 -13.88 16.27
C ILE A 43 3.28 -14.19 17.77
N TRP A 44 2.49 -13.45 18.53
CA TRP A 44 2.31 -13.65 19.96
C TRP A 44 1.76 -15.05 20.27
N ASP A 45 0.68 -15.45 19.60
CA ASP A 45 0.03 -16.74 19.81
C ASP A 45 0.93 -17.91 19.42
N VAL A 46 1.66 -17.79 18.30
CA VAL A 46 2.60 -18.84 17.89
C VAL A 46 3.73 -18.97 18.91
N SER A 47 4.29 -17.85 19.38
CA SER A 47 5.36 -17.90 20.39
C SER A 47 4.88 -18.45 21.72
N ARG A 48 3.68 -18.07 22.18
CA ARG A 48 3.11 -18.57 23.44
C ARG A 48 2.85 -20.07 23.38
N ASP A 49 2.21 -20.53 22.31
CA ASP A 49 1.74 -21.92 22.22
C ASP A 49 2.86 -22.89 21.82
N SER A 50 3.92 -22.40 21.16
CA SER A 50 5.14 -23.19 20.94
C SER A 50 6.09 -23.19 22.13
N GLY A 51 6.00 -22.21 23.03
CA GLY A 51 7.01 -21.96 24.07
C GLY A 51 8.26 -21.23 23.56
N GLY A 52 8.19 -20.63 22.37
CA GLY A 52 9.29 -19.87 21.78
C GLY A 52 9.61 -18.57 22.52
N ASN A 53 10.82 -18.05 22.30
CA ASN A 53 11.26 -16.79 22.90
C ASN A 53 10.51 -15.59 22.29
N LEU A 54 9.49 -15.14 23.02
CA LEU A 54 8.62 -14.04 22.59
C LEU A 54 9.39 -12.74 22.37
N ALA A 55 10.41 -12.44 23.16
CA ALA A 55 11.20 -11.24 22.96
C ALA A 55 11.91 -11.25 21.59
N LEU A 56 12.54 -12.38 21.22
CA LEU A 56 13.19 -12.51 19.90
C LEU A 56 12.17 -12.44 18.75
N ALA A 57 10.99 -13.04 18.93
CA ALA A 57 9.90 -12.97 17.96
C ALA A 57 9.41 -11.52 17.76
N LEU A 58 9.29 -10.75 18.85
CA LEU A 58 8.87 -9.35 18.80
C LEU A 58 9.95 -8.42 18.23
N ASP A 59 11.23 -8.67 18.47
CA ASP A 59 12.32 -7.93 17.79
C ASP A 59 12.22 -8.10 16.28
N ARG A 60 12.03 -9.35 15.84
CA ARG A 60 11.86 -9.65 14.42
C ARG A 60 10.63 -8.94 13.86
N LEU A 61 9.51 -8.97 14.56
CA LEU A 61 8.29 -8.26 14.16
C LEU A 61 8.50 -6.74 14.09
N ALA A 62 9.25 -6.15 15.03
CA ALA A 62 9.57 -4.74 15.01
C ALA A 62 10.44 -4.35 13.79
N GLN A 63 11.42 -5.18 13.42
CA GLN A 63 12.21 -4.98 12.20
C GLN A 63 11.34 -5.03 10.94
N VAL A 64 10.36 -5.95 10.91
CA VAL A 64 9.38 -6.05 9.83
C VAL A 64 8.52 -4.78 9.76
N PHE A 65 8.01 -4.29 10.90
CA PHE A 65 7.22 -3.06 10.95
C PHE A 65 8.03 -1.81 10.56
N ASP A 66 9.29 -1.72 10.95
CA ASP A 66 10.18 -0.63 10.52
C ASP A 66 10.41 -0.66 9.00
N SER A 67 10.66 -1.85 8.45
CA SER A 67 10.83 -2.05 7.01
C SER A 67 9.55 -1.68 6.23
N GLN A 68 8.38 -2.13 6.71
CA GLN A 68 7.08 -1.77 6.13
C GLN A 68 6.81 -0.26 6.21
N HIS A 69 7.19 0.40 7.30
CA HIS A 69 7.03 1.84 7.45
C HIS A 69 7.88 2.62 6.45
N LYS A 70 9.17 2.27 6.31
CA LYS A 70 10.08 2.85 5.31
C LYS A 70 9.56 2.66 3.89
N GLN A 71 9.12 1.44 3.56
CA GLN A 71 8.50 1.12 2.28
C GLN A 71 7.23 1.94 2.02
N SER A 72 6.34 2.07 3.02
CA SER A 72 5.12 2.88 2.90
C SER A 72 5.44 4.36 2.63
N ALA A 73 6.44 4.91 3.31
CA ALA A 73 6.90 6.28 3.09
C ALA A 73 7.44 6.47 1.66
N GLU A 74 8.26 5.53 1.17
CA GLU A 74 8.78 5.57 -0.20
C GLU A 74 7.65 5.47 -1.24
N LEU A 75 6.62 4.64 -1.02
CA LEU A 75 5.45 4.60 -1.91
C LEU A 75 4.70 5.93 -1.91
N LYS A 76 4.46 6.54 -0.74
CA LYS A 76 3.75 7.82 -0.67
C LYS A 76 4.44 8.89 -1.52
N VAL A 77 5.77 8.91 -1.50
CA VAL A 77 6.57 9.79 -2.36
C VAL A 77 6.42 9.40 -3.83
N ALA A 78 6.55 8.11 -4.16
CA ALA A 78 6.40 7.62 -5.54
C ALA A 78 5.00 7.91 -6.15
N PHE A 79 3.94 7.87 -5.35
CA PHE A 79 2.57 8.22 -5.75
C PHE A 79 2.35 9.73 -5.92
N ALA A 80 3.18 10.57 -5.30
CA ALA A 80 3.02 12.01 -5.39
C ALA A 80 3.24 12.52 -6.82
N SER A 81 4.21 11.95 -7.54
CA SER A 81 4.54 12.32 -8.92
C SER A 81 3.38 12.11 -9.92
N PRO A 82 2.80 10.91 -10.08
CA PRO A 82 1.67 10.71 -11.00
C PRO A 82 0.43 11.51 -10.59
N ARG A 83 0.22 11.72 -9.28
CA ARG A 83 -0.89 12.55 -8.77
C ARG A 83 -0.71 14.03 -9.10
N ALA A 84 0.50 14.55 -8.98
CA ALA A 84 0.81 15.94 -9.31
C ALA A 84 0.59 16.22 -10.81
N SER A 85 1.14 15.37 -11.69
CA SER A 85 0.94 15.52 -13.15
C SER A 85 -0.53 15.41 -13.55
N ALA A 86 -1.27 14.47 -12.95
CA ALA A 86 -2.71 14.35 -13.17
C ALA A 86 -3.48 15.62 -12.75
N ASN A 87 -3.16 16.17 -11.57
CA ASN A 87 -3.76 17.42 -11.11
C ASN A 87 -3.46 18.59 -12.06
N LEU A 88 -2.21 18.73 -12.55
CA LEU A 88 -1.83 19.79 -13.48
C LEU A 88 -2.63 19.71 -14.79
N ILE A 89 -2.73 18.52 -15.39
CA ILE A 89 -3.48 18.31 -16.64
C ILE A 89 -4.97 18.62 -16.44
N LEU A 90 -5.56 18.20 -15.32
CA LEU A 90 -6.97 18.45 -15.01
C LEU A 90 -7.26 19.94 -14.72
N MET A 91 -6.29 20.68 -14.19
CA MET A 91 -6.44 22.12 -13.92
C MET A 91 -6.22 22.97 -15.18
N LEU A 92 -5.58 22.44 -16.23
CA LEU A 92 -5.19 23.19 -17.43
C LEU A 92 -6.38 23.86 -18.15
N PRO A 93 -7.52 23.19 -18.41
CA PRO A 93 -8.67 23.86 -19.04
C PRO A 93 -9.20 25.03 -18.22
N LEU A 94 -9.24 24.89 -16.89
CA LEU A 94 -9.71 25.95 -16.00
C LEU A 94 -8.76 27.15 -16.00
N LEU A 95 -7.45 26.88 -15.94
CA LEU A 95 -6.42 27.92 -16.07
C LEU A 95 -6.56 28.67 -17.40
N ALA A 96 -6.78 27.97 -18.51
CA ALA A 96 -6.94 28.60 -19.82
C ALA A 96 -8.16 29.54 -19.89
N VAL A 97 -9.29 29.15 -19.31
CA VAL A 97 -10.49 30.01 -19.22
C VAL A 97 -10.18 31.26 -18.38
N ILE A 98 -9.52 31.11 -17.23
CA ILE A 98 -9.12 32.23 -16.38
C ILE A 98 -8.20 33.19 -17.13
N PHE A 99 -7.19 32.68 -17.83
CA PHE A 99 -6.26 33.50 -18.60
C PHE A 99 -6.95 34.22 -19.77
N ALA A 100 -7.87 33.57 -20.48
CA ALA A 100 -8.63 34.20 -21.56
C ALA A 100 -9.44 35.38 -21.03
N GLU A 101 -10.15 35.19 -19.92
CA GLU A 101 -10.93 36.27 -19.28
C GLU A 101 -10.03 37.43 -18.84
N LEU A 102 -8.87 37.16 -18.25
CA LEU A 102 -7.91 38.18 -17.82
C LEU A 102 -7.33 38.99 -18.99
N LEU A 103 -7.24 38.40 -20.18
CA LEU A 103 -6.83 39.09 -21.41
C LEU A 103 -7.96 39.94 -22.03
N GLY A 104 -9.12 40.01 -21.38
CA GLY A 104 -10.28 40.74 -21.87
C GLY A 104 -11.05 40.00 -22.95
N LEU A 105 -10.86 38.68 -23.08
CA LEU A 105 -11.64 37.83 -23.97
C LEU A 105 -12.83 37.31 -23.16
N PRO A 106 -14.07 37.83 -23.38
CA PRO A 106 -15.23 37.54 -22.54
C PRO A 106 -15.67 36.09 -22.71
N THR A 107 -14.97 35.16 -22.06
CA THR A 107 -15.06 33.71 -22.28
C THR A 107 -16.08 33.13 -21.31
N ILE A 108 -16.10 33.62 -20.07
CA ILE A 108 -17.03 33.17 -19.04
C ILE A 108 -18.44 33.70 -19.33
N SER A 109 -18.58 35.00 -19.58
CA SER A 109 -19.87 35.62 -19.88
C SER A 109 -20.52 35.02 -21.14
N SER A 110 -19.76 34.90 -22.23
CA SER A 110 -20.26 34.32 -23.49
C SER A 110 -20.66 32.85 -23.37
N ALA A 111 -20.01 32.09 -22.47
CA ALA A 111 -20.38 30.71 -22.19
C ALA A 111 -21.79 30.60 -21.58
N PHE A 112 -22.15 31.48 -20.64
CA PHE A 112 -23.44 31.40 -19.95
C PHE A 112 -24.57 32.15 -20.64
N GLU A 113 -24.26 33.10 -21.52
CA GLU A 113 -25.26 33.84 -22.29
C GLU A 113 -25.82 33.05 -23.49
N THR A 114 -25.11 32.03 -23.96
CA THR A 114 -25.52 31.24 -25.13
C THR A 114 -25.84 29.80 -24.72
N SER A 115 -26.92 29.25 -25.25
CA SER A 115 -27.29 27.84 -25.02
C SER A 115 -26.19 26.89 -25.51
N LEU A 116 -25.55 27.22 -26.64
CA LEU A 116 -24.43 26.46 -27.19
C LEU A 116 -23.19 26.50 -26.27
N GLY A 117 -22.84 27.68 -25.73
CA GLY A 117 -21.74 27.84 -24.79
C GLY A 117 -21.98 27.06 -23.49
N ALA A 118 -23.19 27.12 -22.95
CA ALA A 118 -23.55 26.43 -21.72
C ALA A 118 -23.49 24.89 -21.90
N MET A 119 -23.95 24.39 -23.04
CA MET A 119 -23.84 22.96 -23.39
C MET A 119 -22.38 22.52 -23.54
N ALA A 120 -21.54 23.33 -24.21
CA ALA A 120 -20.12 23.05 -24.36
C ALA A 120 -19.43 22.95 -22.98
N VAL A 121 -19.64 23.94 -22.10
CA VAL A 121 -19.10 23.91 -20.74
C VAL A 121 -19.59 22.69 -19.95
N GLY A 122 -20.88 22.37 -20.04
CA GLY A 122 -21.44 21.18 -19.39
C GLY A 122 -20.75 19.88 -19.82
N ILE A 123 -20.56 19.68 -21.13
CA ILE A 123 -19.85 18.52 -21.69
C ILE A 123 -18.40 18.47 -21.20
N GLY A 124 -17.70 19.60 -21.24
CA GLY A 124 -16.33 19.70 -20.77
C GLY A 124 -16.16 19.37 -19.28
N LEU A 125 -17.08 19.84 -18.43
CA LEU A 125 -17.10 19.52 -17.00
C LEU A 125 -17.35 18.03 -16.76
N ILE A 126 -18.29 17.42 -17.48
CA ILE A 126 -18.56 15.98 -17.38
C ILE A 126 -17.32 15.16 -17.73
N LEU A 127 -16.62 15.51 -18.81
CA LEU A 127 -15.38 14.86 -19.21
C LEU A 127 -14.29 14.96 -18.13
N LEU A 128 -14.12 16.14 -17.50
CA LEU A 128 -13.18 16.31 -16.39
C LEU A 128 -13.56 15.48 -15.16
N ILE A 129 -14.85 15.40 -14.82
CA ILE A 129 -15.34 14.58 -13.70
C ILE A 129 -15.05 13.10 -13.97
N ILE A 130 -15.35 12.61 -15.17
CA ILE A 130 -15.07 11.22 -15.57
C ILE A 130 -13.57 10.93 -15.46
N ALA A 131 -12.72 11.80 -16.01
CA ALA A 131 -11.27 11.67 -15.94
C ALA A 131 -10.77 11.65 -14.48
N ARG A 132 -11.30 12.53 -13.64
CA ARG A 132 -10.98 12.61 -12.21
C ARG A 132 -11.35 11.32 -11.48
N VAL A 133 -12.55 10.81 -11.69
CA VAL A 133 -13.05 9.60 -11.04
C VAL A 133 -12.22 8.38 -11.45
N ILE A 134 -11.93 8.23 -12.75
CA ILE A 134 -11.08 7.12 -13.24
C ILE A 134 -9.68 7.20 -12.65
N SER A 135 -9.06 8.40 -12.66
CA SER A 135 -7.72 8.62 -12.10
C SER A 135 -7.65 8.26 -10.63
N LEU A 136 -8.62 8.71 -9.81
CA LEU A 136 -8.68 8.39 -8.39
C LEU A 136 -8.89 6.89 -8.15
N ARG A 137 -9.75 6.23 -8.94
CA ARG A 137 -9.97 4.78 -8.85
C ARG A 137 -8.71 3.97 -9.19
N MET A 138 -7.95 4.39 -10.21
CA MET A 138 -6.69 3.73 -10.57
C MET A 138 -5.64 3.88 -9.46
N LEU A 139 -5.58 5.07 -8.84
CA LEU A 139 -4.68 5.34 -7.71
C LEU A 139 -5.07 4.54 -6.45
N ASP A 140 -6.36 4.45 -6.15
CA ASP A 140 -6.87 3.72 -5.00
C ASP A 140 -6.66 2.21 -5.14
N LYS A 141 -6.85 1.64 -6.35
CA LYS A 141 -6.57 0.23 -6.62
C LYS A 141 -5.09 -0.12 -6.47
N ALA A 142 -4.19 0.84 -6.68
CA ALA A 142 -2.75 0.64 -6.54
C ALA A 142 -2.25 0.80 -5.10
N LYS A 143 -3.08 1.31 -4.17
CA LYS A 143 -2.69 1.41 -2.76
C LYS A 143 -2.41 0.01 -2.21
N PRO A 144 -1.30 -0.18 -1.45
CA PRO A 144 -1.02 -1.46 -0.83
C PRO A 144 -2.14 -1.83 0.13
N ARG A 145 -2.91 -2.84 -0.23
CA ARG A 145 -3.68 -3.67 0.67
C ARG A 145 -3.03 -5.04 0.53
N GLU A 146 -2.51 -5.62 1.60
CA GLU A 146 -2.35 -7.07 1.79
C GLU A 146 -1.32 -7.44 2.84
N ALA A 147 -1.53 -8.67 3.32
CA ALA A 147 -0.79 -9.40 4.33
C ALA A 147 0.71 -9.53 4.03
N ASP A 148 1.47 -9.78 5.09
CA ASP A 148 2.91 -9.99 5.00
C ASP A 148 3.21 -11.41 4.46
N PRO A 149 3.79 -11.54 3.26
CA PRO A 149 4.03 -12.86 2.65
C PRO A 149 5.06 -13.69 3.43
N GLY A 150 5.90 -13.05 4.25
CA GLY A 150 6.92 -13.71 5.07
C GLY A 150 6.42 -14.14 6.46
N ALA A 151 5.24 -13.68 6.90
CA ALA A 151 4.77 -13.89 8.27
C ALA A 151 4.65 -15.37 8.64
N PHE A 152 4.13 -16.20 7.73
CA PHE A 152 4.03 -17.65 7.94
C PHE A 152 5.40 -18.30 8.20
N LEU A 153 6.43 -17.94 7.40
CA LEU A 153 7.76 -18.52 7.56
C LEU A 153 8.42 -18.06 8.87
N ASP A 154 8.26 -16.79 9.26
CA ASP A 154 8.74 -16.31 10.56
C ASP A 154 8.05 -17.04 11.72
N ALA A 155 6.75 -17.35 11.62
CA ALA A 155 6.04 -18.16 12.61
C ALA A 155 6.58 -19.60 12.71
N VAL A 156 6.93 -20.22 11.58
CA VAL A 156 7.59 -21.53 11.59
C VAL A 156 8.96 -21.45 12.26
N VAL A 157 9.73 -20.39 12.00
CA VAL A 157 11.04 -20.14 12.66
C VAL A 157 10.89 -20.04 14.18
N ILE A 158 9.83 -19.40 14.67
CA ILE A 158 9.53 -19.33 16.11
C ILE A 158 9.29 -20.73 16.68
N GLY A 159 8.48 -21.56 16.01
CA GLY A 159 8.24 -22.95 16.44
C GLY A 159 9.52 -23.79 16.45
N LEU A 160 10.34 -23.68 15.41
CA LEU A 160 11.64 -24.37 15.32
C LEU A 160 12.57 -23.95 16.46
N SER A 161 12.60 -22.66 16.79
CA SER A 161 13.42 -22.12 17.89
C SER A 161 12.95 -22.60 19.26
N ALA A 162 11.70 -23.04 19.37
CA ALA A 162 11.13 -23.68 20.56
C ALA A 162 11.38 -25.20 20.60
N GLY A 163 12.09 -25.76 19.62
CA GLY A 163 12.40 -27.20 19.54
C GLY A 163 11.33 -28.05 18.85
N LEU A 164 10.30 -27.44 18.25
CA LEU A 164 9.32 -28.18 17.46
C LEU A 164 9.92 -28.68 16.15
N SER A 165 9.44 -29.81 15.64
CA SER A 165 9.81 -30.30 14.31
C SER A 165 9.29 -29.34 13.21
N PRO A 166 9.84 -29.38 11.98
CA PRO A 166 9.35 -28.56 10.87
C PRO A 166 7.86 -28.75 10.59
N LYS A 167 7.38 -30.00 10.68
CA LYS A 167 5.96 -30.34 10.50
C LYS A 167 5.09 -29.79 11.63
N ALA A 168 5.50 -29.95 12.89
CA ALA A 168 4.75 -29.44 14.04
C ALA A 168 4.68 -27.90 14.03
N SER A 169 5.81 -27.24 13.75
CA SER A 169 5.90 -25.78 13.61
C SER A 169 5.00 -25.26 12.50
N SER A 170 4.99 -25.93 11.34
CA SER A 170 4.12 -25.60 10.22
C SER A 170 2.64 -25.74 10.56
N THR A 171 2.23 -26.85 11.19
CA THR A 171 0.84 -27.06 11.60
C THR A 171 0.39 -26.00 12.60
N LEU A 172 1.23 -25.67 13.59
CA LEU A 172 0.93 -24.61 14.55
C LEU A 172 0.76 -23.25 13.85
N ALA A 173 1.71 -22.88 12.98
CA ALA A 173 1.66 -21.63 12.22
C ALA A 173 0.43 -21.56 11.30
N GLN A 174 0.04 -22.66 10.64
CA GLN A 174 -1.17 -22.73 9.82
C GLN A 174 -2.43 -22.52 10.65
N ASN A 175 -2.55 -23.22 11.79
CA ASN A 175 -3.70 -23.10 12.68
C ASN A 175 -3.84 -21.66 13.21
N LYS A 176 -2.73 -21.04 13.63
CA LYS A 176 -2.75 -19.66 14.13
C LYS A 176 -2.98 -18.63 13.03
N SER A 177 -2.52 -18.89 11.81
CA SER A 177 -2.77 -18.02 10.66
C SER A 177 -4.26 -17.98 10.33
N ALA A 178 -4.92 -19.15 10.31
CA ALA A 178 -6.36 -19.24 10.04
C ALA A 178 -7.20 -18.49 11.10
N LEU A 179 -6.78 -18.50 12.37
CA LEU A 179 -7.47 -17.78 13.45
C LEU A 179 -7.29 -16.25 13.38
N ASN A 180 -6.09 -15.78 13.04
CA ASN A 180 -5.76 -14.35 13.12
C ASN A 180 -6.03 -13.60 11.81
N PHE A 181 -5.81 -14.23 10.66
CA PHE A 181 -5.98 -13.61 9.34
C PHE A 181 -7.27 -14.02 8.63
N GLU A 182 -8.01 -15.01 9.15
CA GLU A 182 -9.21 -15.58 8.51
C GLU A 182 -8.92 -16.16 7.11
N GLU A 183 -7.64 -16.42 6.81
CA GLU A 183 -7.15 -16.89 5.53
C GLU A 183 -6.25 -18.10 5.73
N LYS A 184 -6.40 -19.10 4.85
CA LYS A 184 -5.53 -20.27 4.84
C LYS A 184 -4.17 -19.88 4.26
N VAL A 185 -3.11 -20.43 4.84
CA VAL A 185 -1.75 -20.32 4.28
C VAL A 185 -1.75 -20.80 2.84
N SER A 186 -1.16 -20.02 1.94
CA SER A 186 -1.21 -20.30 0.51
C SER A 186 -0.38 -21.54 0.15
N GLY A 187 -0.73 -22.22 -0.94
CA GLY A 187 0.06 -23.34 -1.45
C GLY A 187 1.50 -22.96 -1.79
N GLU A 188 1.74 -21.71 -2.20
CA GLU A 188 3.08 -21.17 -2.43
C GLU A 188 3.89 -21.06 -1.14
N GLN A 189 3.30 -20.58 -0.04
CA GLN A 189 4.00 -20.50 1.25
C GLN A 189 4.37 -21.91 1.78
N LEU A 190 3.49 -22.89 1.56
CA LEU A 190 3.76 -24.28 1.92
C LEU A 190 4.86 -24.91 1.07
N SER A 191 4.90 -24.63 -0.24
CA SER A 191 5.99 -25.12 -1.10
C SER A 191 7.32 -24.45 -0.75
N GLN A 192 7.34 -23.16 -0.44
CA GLN A 192 8.54 -22.46 0.04
C GLN A 192 9.13 -23.09 1.31
N LEU A 193 8.27 -23.54 2.24
CA LEU A 193 8.71 -24.29 3.41
C LEU A 193 9.28 -25.66 3.04
N GLN A 194 8.58 -26.44 2.20
CA GLN A 194 9.03 -27.78 1.79
C GLN A 194 10.37 -27.73 1.07
N ASP A 195 10.54 -26.78 0.16
CA ASP A 195 11.82 -26.54 -0.52
C ASP A 195 12.92 -26.16 0.46
N ALA A 196 12.62 -25.35 1.49
CA ALA A 196 13.60 -24.97 2.50
C ALA A 196 14.03 -26.16 3.37
N VAL A 197 13.09 -27.05 3.72
CA VAL A 197 13.37 -28.31 4.42
C VAL A 197 14.30 -29.19 3.58
N SER A 198 13.96 -29.43 2.31
CA SER A 198 14.79 -30.22 1.39
C SER A 198 16.20 -29.65 1.25
N VAL A 199 16.34 -28.32 1.13
CA VAL A 199 17.65 -27.66 1.06
C VAL A 199 18.42 -27.83 2.38
N SER A 200 17.77 -27.69 3.54
CA SER A 200 18.40 -27.88 4.84
C SER A 200 18.92 -29.31 5.00
N GLU A 201 18.13 -30.31 4.63
CA GLU A 201 18.49 -31.74 4.71
C GLU A 201 19.66 -32.09 3.79
N GLN A 202 19.72 -31.51 2.59
CA GLN A 202 20.79 -31.79 1.62
C GLN A 202 22.10 -31.04 1.92
N SER A 203 22.02 -29.84 2.48
CA SER A 203 23.18 -28.94 2.66
C SER A 203 23.69 -28.84 4.10
N GLY A 204 22.91 -29.30 5.09
CA GLY A 204 23.22 -29.14 6.52
C GLY A 204 23.05 -27.72 7.06
N ILE A 205 22.60 -26.75 6.24
CA ILE A 205 22.32 -25.38 6.68
C ILE A 205 21.12 -25.38 7.62
N ALA A 206 21.18 -24.57 8.69
CA ALA A 206 20.08 -24.42 9.63
C ALA A 206 18.79 -23.92 8.94
N LEU A 207 17.71 -24.70 9.07
CA LEU A 207 16.41 -24.40 8.45
C LEU A 207 15.86 -23.01 8.84
N SER A 208 16.05 -22.59 10.10
CA SER A 208 15.60 -21.29 10.58
C SER A 208 16.23 -20.13 9.79
N GLY A 209 17.53 -20.22 9.48
CA GLY A 209 18.23 -19.23 8.67
C GLY A 209 17.71 -19.16 7.23
N ILE A 210 17.44 -20.31 6.61
CA ILE A 210 16.87 -20.39 5.25
C ILE A 210 15.47 -19.75 5.24
N LEU A 211 14.63 -20.08 6.22
CA LEU A 211 13.26 -19.58 6.30
C LEU A 211 13.21 -18.07 6.55
N SER A 212 14.03 -17.53 7.46
CA SER A 212 14.13 -16.08 7.68
C SER A 212 14.60 -15.35 6.43
N ALA A 213 15.61 -15.87 5.73
CA ALA A 213 16.09 -15.29 4.48
C ALA A 213 15.02 -15.33 3.37
N ARG A 214 14.27 -16.43 3.25
CA ARG A 214 13.14 -16.54 2.31
C ARG A 214 12.01 -15.57 2.67
N ALA A 215 11.69 -15.42 3.96
CA ALA A 215 10.69 -14.46 4.42
C ALA A 215 11.05 -13.03 3.98
N ASP A 216 12.31 -12.63 4.16
CA ASP A 216 12.81 -11.33 3.71
C ASP A 216 12.81 -11.20 2.19
N ALA A 217 13.24 -12.26 1.47
CA ALA A 217 13.18 -12.28 0.02
C ALA A 217 11.74 -12.12 -0.51
N LEU A 218 10.74 -12.76 0.11
CA LEU A 218 9.33 -12.61 -0.27
C LEU A 218 8.83 -11.18 -0.06
N ARG A 219 9.17 -10.56 1.07
CA ARG A 219 8.85 -9.15 1.35
C ARG A 219 9.51 -8.22 0.33
N HIS A 220 10.78 -8.43 0.01
CA HIS A 220 11.50 -7.66 -1.00
C HIS A 220 10.92 -7.85 -2.41
N ARG A 221 10.50 -9.06 -2.79
CA ARG A 221 9.84 -9.32 -4.07
C ARG A 221 8.50 -8.58 -4.17
N LEU A 222 7.67 -8.65 -3.14
CA LEU A 222 6.41 -7.93 -3.07
C LEU A 222 6.65 -6.41 -3.19
N TRP A 223 7.66 -5.90 -2.48
CA TRP A 223 8.07 -4.51 -2.56
C TRP A 223 8.45 -4.08 -3.99
N ASN A 224 9.34 -4.84 -4.63
CA ASN A 224 9.80 -4.54 -5.98
C ASN A 224 8.66 -4.60 -6.99
N ARG A 225 7.75 -5.58 -6.87
CA ARG A 225 6.55 -5.68 -7.71
C ARG A 225 5.66 -4.45 -7.57
N ARG A 226 5.42 -3.99 -6.34
CA ARG A 226 4.64 -2.75 -6.09
C ARG A 226 5.29 -1.52 -6.73
N ARG A 227 6.63 -1.38 -6.66
CA ARG A 227 7.35 -0.29 -7.36
C ARG A 227 7.17 -0.36 -8.88
N GLN A 228 7.25 -1.55 -9.46
CA GLN A 228 7.04 -1.75 -10.89
C GLN A 228 5.60 -1.42 -11.32
N ASP A 229 4.61 -1.88 -10.55
CA ASP A 229 3.21 -1.59 -10.81
C ASP A 229 2.91 -0.09 -10.71
N LEU A 230 3.57 0.62 -9.78
CA LEU A 230 3.52 2.08 -9.71
C LEU A 230 4.13 2.80 -10.90
N ALA A 231 5.28 2.32 -11.39
CA ALA A 231 5.91 2.88 -12.58
C ALA A 231 4.99 2.74 -13.80
N LYS A 232 4.36 1.56 -13.98
CA LYS A 232 3.37 1.31 -15.03
C LYS A 232 2.13 2.19 -14.87
N LEU A 233 1.64 2.36 -13.64
CA LEU A 233 0.50 3.20 -13.33
C LEU A 233 0.74 4.65 -13.75
N SER A 234 1.96 5.17 -13.56
CA SER A 234 2.32 6.54 -13.96
C SER A 234 2.13 6.77 -15.46
N ILE A 235 2.51 5.79 -16.29
CA ILE A 235 2.32 5.84 -17.75
C ILE A 235 0.84 5.64 -18.10
N SER A 236 0.20 4.65 -17.49
CA SER A 236 -1.19 4.30 -17.79
C SER A 236 -2.19 5.38 -17.34
N LEU A 237 -1.85 6.21 -16.35
CA LEU A 237 -2.67 7.33 -15.91
C LEU A 237 -2.70 8.45 -16.96
N LEU A 238 -1.61 8.67 -17.70
CA LEU A 238 -1.54 9.75 -18.70
C LEU A 238 -2.51 9.55 -19.86
N LEU A 239 -2.81 8.31 -20.23
CA LEU A 239 -3.69 7.99 -21.34
C LEU A 239 -5.16 8.45 -21.13
N PRO A 240 -5.88 8.04 -20.06
CA PRO A 240 -7.24 8.51 -19.82
C PRO A 240 -7.28 10.02 -19.52
N LEU A 241 -6.24 10.57 -18.88
CA LEU A 241 -6.13 12.00 -18.63
C LEU A 241 -5.99 12.79 -19.93
N GLY A 242 -5.07 12.41 -20.82
CA GLY A 242 -4.86 13.08 -22.10
C GLY A 242 -6.09 12.97 -23.02
N LEU A 243 -6.70 11.79 -23.10
CA LEU A 243 -7.86 11.54 -23.96
C LEU A 243 -9.10 12.33 -23.52
N ALA A 244 -9.26 12.58 -22.21
CA ALA A 244 -10.38 13.37 -21.69
C ALA A 244 -10.07 14.86 -21.58
N ALA A 245 -8.83 15.23 -21.25
CA ALA A 245 -8.44 16.63 -21.03
C ALA A 245 -8.40 17.44 -22.34
N LEU A 246 -7.98 16.84 -23.46
CA LEU A 246 -7.95 17.54 -24.75
C LEU A 246 -9.37 17.95 -25.23
N PRO A 247 -10.35 17.04 -25.31
CA PRO A 247 -11.72 17.44 -25.63
C PRO A 247 -12.31 18.40 -24.58
N ALA A 248 -12.05 18.16 -23.29
CA ALA A 248 -12.52 19.07 -22.24
C ALA A 248 -11.95 20.48 -22.41
N PHE A 249 -10.68 20.62 -22.79
CA PHE A 249 -10.06 21.91 -23.10
C PHE A 249 -10.77 22.62 -24.26
N VAL A 250 -11.06 21.90 -25.34
CA VAL A 250 -11.78 22.47 -26.48
C VAL A 250 -13.17 22.98 -26.06
N PHE A 251 -13.92 22.16 -25.32
CA PHE A 251 -15.26 22.50 -24.88
C PHE A 251 -15.32 23.60 -23.82
N LEU A 252 -14.34 23.67 -22.92
CA LEU A 252 -14.31 24.66 -21.84
C LEU A 252 -13.68 25.98 -22.25
N ALA A 253 -12.62 25.96 -23.06
CA ALA A 253 -11.85 27.16 -23.39
C ALA A 253 -12.07 27.61 -24.83
N VAL A 254 -11.91 26.72 -25.82
CA VAL A 254 -11.87 27.12 -27.23
C VAL A 254 -13.24 27.51 -27.77
N VAL A 255 -14.28 26.70 -27.50
CA VAL A 255 -15.63 26.95 -28.01
C VAL A 255 -16.21 28.25 -27.44
N PRO A 256 -16.21 28.51 -26.11
CA PRO A 256 -16.72 29.76 -25.58
C PRO A 256 -15.92 30.98 -26.04
N LEU A 257 -14.58 30.86 -26.12
CA LEU A 257 -13.74 31.92 -26.63
C LEU A 257 -14.11 32.30 -28.07
N GLY A 258 -14.33 31.30 -28.93
CA GLY A 258 -14.79 31.54 -30.30
C GLY A 258 -16.13 32.28 -30.32
N ILE A 259 -17.10 31.83 -29.51
CA ILE A 259 -18.41 32.49 -29.39
C ILE A 259 -18.27 33.95 -28.92
N GLY A 260 -17.41 34.20 -27.93
CA GLY A 260 -17.14 35.55 -27.43
C GLY A 260 -16.53 36.47 -28.49
N LEU A 261 -15.54 35.98 -29.24
CA LEU A 261 -14.89 36.74 -30.31
C LEU A 261 -15.86 37.05 -31.47
N PHE A 262 -16.67 36.07 -31.90
CA PHE A 262 -17.67 36.29 -32.95
C PHE A 262 -18.75 37.31 -32.58
N ARG A 263 -18.99 37.55 -31.28
CA ARG A 263 -19.93 38.57 -30.80
C ARG A 263 -19.28 39.94 -30.59
N ALA A 264 -17.96 39.99 -30.46
CA ALA A 264 -17.19 41.22 -30.24
C ALA A 264 -16.83 41.95 -31.54
N VAL A 265 -16.89 41.27 -32.68
CA VAL A 265 -16.75 41.81 -34.05
C VAL A 265 -18.11 42.20 -34.60
#